data_AF-A0A533UMG2-F1
#
_entry.id   AF-A0A533UMG2-F1
#
_cell.length_a   1.000
_cell.length_b   1.000
_cell.length_c   1.000
_cell.angle_alpha   90.00
_cell.angle_beta   90.00
_cell.angle_gamma   90.00
#
_symmetry.space_group_name_H-M   'P 1'
#
loop_
_entity.id
_entity.type
_entity.pdbx_description
1 polymer ?
#
loop_
_entity_poly.entity_id
_entity_poly.type
_entity_poly.pdbx_seq_one_letter_code
_entity_poly.pdbx_strand_id
1 'polypeptide(L)'
;MTEHLNIEGQDRIIVRFAEEYDKANPQTIVDICHSLYRKHWNTLFYVDGANRAAVNLMKVAFDESLNWETNDVSPEIMKIIPVNFTTEHKQMLSHLHVMISKNYLAIPKQFEKLITSLRTAYAREYSLDKEQTSFNDSLDALRLSLKGYNIK
;
A
#
# COMPACT_ATOMS: atom_id res chain seq x y z
N MET A 1 -5.55 2.58 0.64
CA MET A 1 -5.74 2.39 2.09
C MET A 1 -6.61 1.18 2.34
N THR A 2 -6.15 0.32 3.23
CA THR A 2 -6.80 -0.92 3.66
C THR A 2 -7.00 -0.86 5.17
N GLU A 3 -8.00 -1.55 5.68
CA GLU A 3 -8.31 -1.63 7.11
C GLU A 3 -8.56 -3.09 7.50
N HIS A 4 -7.98 -3.54 8.61
CA HIS A 4 -8.27 -4.85 9.18
C HIS A 4 -9.48 -4.81 10.11
N LEU A 5 -10.40 -5.73 9.88
CA LEU A 5 -11.60 -5.98 10.65
C LEU A 5 -11.56 -7.43 11.14
N ASN A 6 -11.96 -7.66 12.38
CA ASN A 6 -12.28 -9.00 12.85
C ASN A 6 -13.81 -9.13 12.91
N ILE A 7 -14.37 -9.92 11.99
CA ILE A 7 -15.82 -10.12 11.88
C ILE A 7 -16.10 -11.57 12.29
N GLU A 8 -16.79 -11.75 13.41
CA GLU A 8 -17.15 -13.09 13.93
C GLU A 8 -15.94 -14.03 14.08
N GLY A 9 -14.78 -13.50 14.49
CA GLY A 9 -13.55 -14.27 14.66
C GLY A 9 -12.77 -14.52 13.36
N GLN A 10 -13.25 -14.02 12.22
CA GLN A 10 -12.54 -14.07 10.93
C GLN A 10 -11.87 -12.74 10.62
N ASP A 11 -10.58 -12.80 10.29
CA ASP A 11 -9.86 -11.63 9.80
C ASP A 11 -10.32 -11.26 8.39
N ARG A 12 -10.61 -9.98 8.19
CA ARG A 12 -10.97 -9.41 6.89
C ARG A 12 -10.23 -8.10 6.72
N ILE A 13 -9.58 -7.92 5.57
CA ILE A 13 -8.92 -6.67 5.21
C ILE A 13 -9.74 -6.03 4.11
N ILE A 14 -10.33 -4.88 4.39
CA ILE A 14 -11.19 -4.16 3.44
C ILE A 14 -10.46 -2.98 2.82
N VAL A 15 -10.55 -2.83 1.50
CA VAL A 15 -10.11 -1.62 0.82
C VAL A 15 -11.08 -0.49 1.16
N ARG A 16 -10.58 0.59 1.76
CA ARG A 16 -11.36 1.77 2.16
C ARG A 16 -11.18 2.95 1.23
N PHE A 17 -10.03 3.02 0.57
CA PHE A 17 -9.69 4.10 -0.35
C PHE A 17 -8.70 3.60 -1.39
N ALA A 18 -8.98 3.85 -2.66
CA ALA A 18 -8.08 3.58 -3.78
C ALA A 18 -8.39 4.61 -4.87
N GLU A 19 -7.43 5.46 -5.19
CA GLU A 19 -7.54 6.52 -6.19
C GLU A 19 -6.17 6.74 -6.82
N GLU A 20 -6.14 7.04 -8.12
CA GLU A 20 -4.91 7.33 -8.85
C GLU A 20 -4.94 8.78 -9.31
N TYR A 21 -3.82 9.47 -9.13
CA TYR A 21 -3.73 10.89 -9.39
C TYR A 21 -2.70 11.18 -10.48
N ASP A 22 -3.18 11.56 -11.66
CA ASP A 22 -2.32 11.93 -12.78
C ASP A 22 -1.68 13.31 -12.54
N LYS A 23 -0.34 13.35 -12.60
CA LYS A 23 0.46 14.59 -12.49
C LYS A 23 0.13 15.44 -11.26
N ALA A 24 -0.30 14.81 -10.17
CA ALA A 24 -0.58 15.54 -8.94
C ALA A 24 0.70 16.18 -8.39
N ASN A 25 0.53 17.38 -7.86
CA ASN A 25 1.54 17.99 -7.01
C ASN A 25 1.79 17.05 -5.82
N PRO A 26 3.05 16.71 -5.49
CA PRO A 26 3.38 15.88 -4.32
C PRO A 26 2.70 16.34 -3.02
N GLN A 27 2.50 17.66 -2.85
CA GLN A 27 1.79 18.21 -1.69
C GLN A 27 0.33 17.75 -1.62
N THR A 28 -0.36 17.64 -2.77
CA THR A 28 -1.75 17.16 -2.81
C THR A 28 -1.85 15.74 -2.27
N ILE A 29 -0.90 14.86 -2.62
CA ILE A 29 -0.86 13.49 -2.13
C ILE A 29 -0.63 13.47 -0.61
N VAL A 30 0.28 14.30 -0.11
CA VAL A 30 0.55 14.45 1.33
C VAL A 30 -0.70 14.91 2.07
N ASP A 31 -1.42 15.90 1.56
CA ASP A 31 -2.64 16.43 2.16
C ASP A 31 -3.75 15.37 2.22
N ILE A 32 -3.88 14.55 1.18
CA ILE A 32 -4.81 13.41 1.15
C ILE A 32 -4.42 12.38 2.21
N CYS A 33 -3.14 11.97 2.26
CA CYS A 33 -2.64 11.04 3.27
C CYS A 33 -2.88 11.56 4.69
N HIS A 34 -2.57 12.83 4.95
CA HIS A 34 -2.77 13.43 6.26
C HIS A 34 -4.28 13.55 6.60
N SER A 35 -5.14 13.81 5.63
CA SER A 35 -6.59 13.78 5.80
C SER A 35 -7.11 12.38 6.17
N LEU A 36 -6.60 11.34 5.51
CA LEU A 36 -6.92 9.94 5.84
C LEU A 36 -6.42 9.57 7.24
N TYR A 37 -5.19 9.96 7.59
CA TYR A 37 -4.62 9.76 8.93
C TYR A 37 -5.50 10.37 10.04
N ARG A 38 -6.02 11.58 9.84
CA ARG A 38 -6.91 12.21 10.82
C ARG A 38 -8.28 11.53 10.96
N LYS A 39 -8.72 10.81 9.92
CA LYS A 39 -10.02 10.10 9.90
C LYS A 39 -9.92 8.67 10.43
N HIS A 40 -8.76 8.04 10.30
CA HIS A 40 -8.56 6.62 10.60
C HIS A 40 -7.44 6.43 11.62
N TRP A 41 -7.78 5.80 12.75
CA TRP A 41 -6.82 5.55 13.82
C TRP A 41 -5.78 4.51 13.41
N ASN A 42 -4.57 4.64 13.96
CA ASN A 42 -3.46 3.71 13.74
C ASN A 42 -3.08 3.49 12.26
N THR A 43 -3.23 4.53 11.43
CA THR A 43 -2.87 4.46 10.01
C THR A 43 -1.35 4.50 9.82
N LEU A 44 -0.82 3.53 9.07
CA LEU A 44 0.56 3.47 8.59
C LEU A 44 0.58 3.65 7.07
N PHE A 45 1.61 4.33 6.56
CA PHE A 45 1.81 4.60 5.15
C PHE A 45 3.06 3.87 4.65
N TYR A 46 2.85 2.71 4.04
CA TYR A 46 3.89 2.02 3.28
C TYR A 46 4.03 2.68 1.91
N VAL A 47 5.20 3.25 1.64
CA VAL A 47 5.48 4.05 0.43
C VAL A 47 6.67 3.47 -0.32
N ASP A 48 6.70 3.58 -1.65
CA ASP A 48 7.89 3.20 -2.41
C ASP A 48 9.06 4.14 -2.07
N GLY A 49 10.14 3.55 -1.56
CA GLY A 49 11.35 4.25 -1.15
C GLY A 49 12.20 4.79 -2.31
N ALA A 50 11.88 4.45 -3.56
CA ALA A 50 12.65 4.89 -4.73
C ALA A 50 12.73 6.43 -4.87
N ASN A 51 11.64 7.14 -4.55
CA ASN A 51 11.61 8.61 -4.59
C ASN A 51 11.79 9.23 -3.21
N ARG A 52 13.05 9.40 -2.79
CA ARG A 52 13.40 9.98 -1.48
C ARG A 52 12.79 11.37 -1.24
N ALA A 53 12.65 12.20 -2.28
CA ALA A 53 12.08 13.53 -2.14
C ALA A 53 10.60 13.48 -1.72
N ALA A 54 9.82 12.59 -2.35
CA ALA A 54 8.41 12.38 -1.98
C ALA A 54 8.27 11.81 -0.56
N VAL A 55 9.12 10.83 -0.20
CA VAL A 55 9.12 10.26 1.16
C VAL A 55 9.49 11.31 2.21
N ASN A 56 10.52 12.11 1.97
CA ASN A 56 10.91 13.19 2.89
C ASN A 56 9.79 14.22 3.07
N LEU A 57 9.08 14.58 1.98
CA LEU A 57 7.95 15.49 2.07
C LEU A 57 6.84 14.92 2.97
N MET A 58 6.53 13.63 2.85
CA MET A 58 5.61 12.95 3.77
C MET A 58 6.14 12.94 5.20
N LYS A 59 7.40 12.57 5.42
CA LYS A 59 7.99 12.57 6.78
C LYS A 59 7.90 13.94 7.46
N VAL A 60 8.22 15.03 6.75
CA VAL A 60 8.07 16.39 7.29
C VAL A 60 6.61 16.68 7.67
N ALA A 61 5.66 16.31 6.82
CA ALA A 61 4.24 16.56 7.08
C ALA A 61 3.67 15.76 8.26
N PHE A 62 4.33 14.67 8.65
CA PHE A 62 3.96 13.81 9.78
C PHE A 62 4.85 14.03 11.01
N ASP A 63 5.70 15.07 11.00
CA ASP A 63 6.66 15.40 12.08
C ASP A 63 7.62 14.24 12.38
N GLU A 64 8.08 13.54 11.34
CA GLU A 64 9.00 12.41 11.44
C GLU A 64 10.44 12.76 11.08
N SER A 65 11.38 12.01 11.66
CA SER A 65 12.80 12.12 11.36
C SER A 65 13.09 11.80 9.90
N LEU A 66 13.90 12.67 9.27
CA LEU A 66 14.49 12.46 7.95
C LEU A 66 15.68 11.49 7.98
N ASN A 67 16.01 10.90 9.13
CA ASN A 67 17.01 9.84 9.18
C ASN A 67 16.52 8.64 8.34
N TRP A 68 17.41 8.13 7.49
CA TRP A 68 17.18 6.95 6.64
C TRP A 68 17.96 5.74 7.12
N GLU A 69 18.67 5.85 8.25
CA GLU A 69 19.36 4.71 8.86
C GLU A 69 18.34 3.62 9.22
N THR A 70 18.63 2.41 8.74
CA THR A 70 17.66 1.29 8.67
C THR A 70 17.18 0.80 10.03
N ASN A 71 17.91 1.09 11.11
CA ASN A 71 17.58 0.66 12.46
C ASN A 71 16.49 1.53 13.11
N ASP A 72 16.20 2.70 12.56
CA ASP A 72 15.24 3.66 13.12
C ASP A 72 13.86 3.60 12.44
N VAL A 73 13.74 2.89 11.31
CA VAL A 73 12.47 2.75 10.58
C VAL A 73 11.68 1.57 11.14
N SER A 74 10.84 1.85 12.13
CA SER A 74 9.93 0.87 12.74
C SER A 74 8.46 1.27 12.60
N PRO A 75 7.56 0.35 12.21
CA PRO A 75 6.10 0.55 12.27
C PRO A 75 5.56 0.90 13.67
N GLU A 76 6.34 0.67 14.72
CA GLU A 76 5.97 1.01 16.11
C GLU A 76 6.16 2.50 16.41
N ILE A 77 7.09 3.16 15.72
CA ILE A 77 7.52 4.54 16.03
C ILE A 77 7.13 5.49 14.89
N MET A 78 7.17 5.02 13.65
CA MET A 78 6.94 5.83 12.44
C MET A 78 5.59 5.51 11.79
N LYS A 79 4.99 6.51 11.17
CA LYS A 79 3.82 6.42 10.28
C LYS A 79 4.25 6.27 8.82
N ILE A 80 5.34 6.91 8.38
CA ILE A 80 5.83 6.79 7.00
C ILE A 80 6.92 5.72 6.91
N ILE A 81 6.57 4.58 6.29
CA ILE A 81 7.45 3.42 6.17
C ILE A 81 7.89 3.26 4.71
N PRO A 82 9.11 3.69 4.35
CA PRO A 82 9.66 3.43 3.02
C PRO A 82 9.91 1.93 2.83
N VAL A 83 9.51 1.42 1.67
CA VAL A 83 9.67 0.01 1.26
C VAL A 83 10.57 -0.02 0.03
N ASN A 84 11.55 -0.92 0.02
CA ASN A 84 12.35 -1.14 -1.18
C ASN A 84 11.57 -2.03 -2.15
N PHE A 85 10.76 -1.41 -3.01
CA PHE A 85 9.88 -2.15 -3.92
C PHE A 85 10.68 -3.06 -4.86
N THR A 86 11.85 -2.61 -5.34
CA THR A 86 12.73 -3.39 -6.23
C THR A 86 13.17 -4.72 -5.63
N THR A 87 13.39 -4.80 -4.32
CA THR A 87 13.79 -6.06 -3.67
C THR A 87 12.60 -6.85 -3.14
N GLU A 88 11.52 -6.17 -2.76
CA GLU A 88 10.41 -6.80 -2.04
C GLU A 88 9.20 -7.13 -2.90
N HIS A 89 9.16 -6.68 -4.17
CA HIS A 89 7.99 -6.84 -5.03
C HIS A 89 7.54 -8.30 -5.11
N LYS A 90 8.44 -9.27 -5.35
CA LYS A 90 8.06 -10.68 -5.49
C LYS A 90 7.34 -11.21 -4.25
N GLN A 91 7.87 -10.89 -3.07
CA GLN A 91 7.26 -11.28 -1.80
C GLN A 91 5.91 -10.61 -1.61
N MET A 92 5.77 -9.32 -1.90
CA MET A 92 4.49 -8.61 -1.79
C MET A 92 3.44 -9.14 -2.77
N LEU A 93 3.84 -9.61 -3.96
CA LEU A 93 2.90 -10.23 -4.90
C LEU A 93 2.42 -11.60 -4.40
N SER A 94 3.34 -12.41 -3.87
CA SER A 94 3.00 -13.68 -3.24
C SER A 94 2.06 -13.49 -2.04
N HIS A 95 2.34 -12.49 -1.21
CA HIS A 95 1.49 -12.12 -0.07
C HIS A 95 0.08 -11.70 -0.50
N LEU A 96 -0.05 -10.85 -1.52
CA LEU A 96 -1.34 -10.50 -2.13
C LEU A 96 -2.07 -11.74 -2.66
N HIS A 97 -1.37 -12.67 -3.31
CA HIS A 97 -1.98 -13.90 -3.79
C HIS A 97 -2.57 -14.72 -2.64
N VAL A 98 -1.84 -14.87 -1.53
CA VAL A 98 -2.35 -15.56 -0.31
C VAL A 98 -3.58 -14.86 0.27
N MET A 99 -3.55 -13.52 0.36
CA MET A 99 -4.68 -12.70 0.85
C MET A 99 -5.97 -12.97 0.07
N ILE A 100 -5.87 -13.08 -1.27
CA ILE A 100 -7.01 -13.34 -2.13
C ILE A 100 -7.44 -14.80 -2.03
N SER A 101 -6.50 -15.74 -2.14
CA SER A 101 -6.79 -17.18 -2.14
C SER A 101 -7.41 -17.66 -0.83
N LYS A 102 -7.04 -17.05 0.30
CA LYS A 102 -7.65 -17.31 1.62
C LYS A 102 -8.89 -16.46 1.92
N ASN A 103 -9.35 -15.66 0.96
CA ASN A 103 -10.51 -14.78 1.11
C ASN A 103 -10.37 -13.76 2.26
N TYR A 104 -9.14 -13.30 2.55
CA TYR A 104 -8.92 -12.24 3.54
C TYR A 104 -9.23 -10.85 2.98
N LEU A 105 -8.97 -10.63 1.69
CA LEU A 105 -9.14 -9.32 1.06
C LEU A 105 -10.58 -9.10 0.55
N ALA A 106 -11.19 -7.98 0.96
CA ALA A 106 -12.47 -7.49 0.47
C ALA A 106 -12.30 -6.16 -0.26
N ILE A 107 -12.81 -6.07 -1.50
CA ILE A 107 -12.73 -4.87 -2.33
C ILE A 107 -14.15 -4.42 -2.70
N PRO A 108 -14.61 -3.26 -2.20
CA PRO A 108 -15.88 -2.68 -2.62
C PRO A 108 -15.94 -2.44 -4.13
N LYS A 109 -17.12 -2.67 -4.73
CA LYS A 109 -17.32 -2.64 -6.20
C LYS A 109 -16.98 -1.29 -6.83
N GLN A 110 -17.04 -0.20 -6.08
CA GLN A 110 -16.71 1.15 -6.55
C GLN A 110 -15.24 1.31 -6.98
N PHE A 111 -14.33 0.43 -6.54
CA PHE A 111 -12.91 0.49 -6.90
C PHE A 111 -12.63 -0.29 -8.18
N GLU A 112 -13.33 0.07 -9.27
CA GLU A 112 -13.30 -0.68 -10.54
C GLU A 112 -11.91 -0.77 -11.16
N LYS A 113 -11.10 0.30 -11.05
CA LYS A 113 -9.72 0.34 -11.56
C LYS A 113 -8.85 -0.72 -10.90
N LEU A 114 -8.94 -0.83 -9.57
CA LEU A 114 -8.23 -1.84 -8.77
C LEU A 114 -8.76 -3.26 -9.03
N ILE A 115 -10.07 -3.43 -9.17
CA ILE A 115 -10.66 -4.73 -9.53
C ILE A 115 -10.17 -5.17 -10.91
N THR A 116 -10.10 -4.22 -11.86
CA THR A 116 -9.60 -4.49 -13.21
C THR A 116 -8.12 -4.86 -13.19
N SER A 117 -7.29 -4.16 -12.39
CA SER A 117 -5.86 -4.49 -12.28
C SER A 117 -5.63 -5.91 -11.74
N LEU A 118 -6.49 -6.38 -10.83
CA LEU A 118 -6.44 -7.76 -10.33
C LEU A 118 -6.89 -8.78 -11.38
N ARG A 119 -7.92 -8.46 -12.17
CA ARG A 119 -8.44 -9.36 -13.22
C ARG A 119 -7.47 -9.54 -14.38
N THR A 120 -6.68 -8.51 -14.69
CA THR A 120 -5.69 -8.54 -15.77
C THR A 120 -4.27 -8.80 -15.27
N ALA A 121 -4.08 -9.01 -13.96
CA ALA A 121 -2.79 -9.30 -13.37
C ALA A 121 -2.17 -10.55 -14.01
N TYR A 122 -1.04 -10.36 -14.68
CA TYR A 122 -0.24 -11.44 -15.23
C TYR A 122 1.14 -11.41 -14.59
N ALA A 123 1.65 -12.57 -14.16
CA ALA A 123 2.93 -12.66 -13.48
C ALA A 123 3.77 -13.81 -14.02
N ARG A 124 5.09 -13.59 -14.10
CA ARG A 124 6.10 -14.61 -14.39
C ARG A 124 7.07 -14.65 -13.22
N GLU A 125 7.25 -15.82 -12.61
CA GLU A 125 8.15 -16.01 -11.45
C GLU A 125 7.91 -15.01 -10.31
N TYR A 126 6.65 -14.78 -9.97
CA TYR A 126 6.21 -13.78 -8.97
C TYR A 126 6.63 -12.33 -9.28
N SER A 127 7.06 -12.05 -10.50
CA SER A 127 7.23 -10.70 -11.02
C SER A 127 6.01 -10.32 -11.85
N LEU A 128 5.41 -9.18 -11.54
CA LEU A 128 4.27 -8.67 -12.29
C LEU A 128 4.73 -8.24 -13.68
N ASP A 129 4.05 -8.73 -14.72
CA ASP A 129 4.23 -8.26 -16.09
C ASP A 129 3.39 -7.00 -16.28
N LYS A 130 4.07 -5.84 -16.24
CA LYS A 130 3.41 -4.53 -16.33
C LYS A 130 2.85 -4.23 -17.72
N GLU A 131 3.35 -4.88 -18.77
CA GLU A 131 2.86 -4.69 -20.14
C GLU A 131 1.51 -5.38 -20.36
N GLN A 132 1.31 -6.53 -19.70
CA GLN A 132 0.06 -7.28 -19.78
C GLN A 132 -0.95 -6.89 -18.70
N THR A 133 -0.50 -6.31 -17.59
CA THR A 133 -1.36 -5.92 -16.47
C THR A 133 -1.87 -4.48 -16.63
N SER A 134 -3.18 -4.32 -16.71
CA SER A 134 -3.81 -2.99 -16.71
C SER A 134 -3.74 -2.33 -15.33
N PHE A 135 -3.55 -1.01 -15.28
CA PHE A 135 -3.54 -0.24 -14.03
C PHE A 135 -2.58 -0.82 -12.97
N ASN A 136 -1.38 -1.23 -13.40
CA ASN A 136 -0.42 -1.92 -12.53
C ASN A 136 0.02 -1.07 -11.32
N ASP A 137 -0.01 0.27 -11.41
CA ASP A 137 0.28 1.15 -10.28
C ASP A 137 -0.77 1.02 -9.16
N SER A 138 -2.05 0.84 -9.51
CA SER A 138 -3.11 0.55 -8.52
C SER A 138 -2.86 -0.79 -7.80
N LEU A 139 -2.35 -1.79 -8.53
CA LEU A 139 -1.99 -3.09 -7.96
C LEU A 139 -0.75 -3.01 -7.05
N ASP A 140 0.27 -2.25 -7.46
CA ASP A 140 1.47 -1.99 -6.66
C ASP A 140 1.13 -1.24 -5.36
N ALA A 141 0.24 -0.25 -5.43
CA ALA A 141 -0.27 0.45 -4.26
C ALA A 141 -1.06 -0.48 -3.31
N LEU A 142 -1.87 -1.40 -3.86
CA LEU A 142 -2.55 -2.41 -3.04
C LEU A 142 -1.53 -3.31 -2.34
N ARG A 143 -0.50 -3.79 -3.04
CA ARG A 143 0.56 -4.64 -2.49
C ARG A 143 1.30 -3.96 -1.34
N LEU A 144 1.65 -2.69 -1.49
CA LEU A 144 2.22 -1.87 -0.41
C LEU A 144 1.26 -1.78 0.77
N SER A 145 -0.02 -1.48 0.53
CA SER A 145 -1.01 -1.34 1.60
C SER A 145 -1.27 -2.62 2.39
N LEU A 146 -0.98 -3.80 1.81
CA LEU A 146 -1.16 -5.08 2.47
C LEU A 146 0.06 -5.55 3.25
N LYS A 147 1.25 -4.98 2.97
CA LYS A 147 2.53 -5.39 3.56
C LYS A 147 2.53 -5.41 5.10
N GLY A 148 1.78 -4.50 5.72
CA GLY A 148 1.71 -4.39 7.18
C GLY A 148 0.90 -5.48 7.88
N TYR A 149 0.15 -6.32 7.15
CA TYR A 149 -0.71 -7.34 7.76
C TYR A 149 -0.01 -8.68 7.83
N ASN A 150 0.16 -9.19 9.05
CA ASN A 150 0.67 -10.53 9.28
C ASN A 150 -0.48 -11.53 9.45
N ILE A 151 -1.00 -12.02 8.33
CA ILE A 151 -2.01 -13.09 8.31
C ILE A 151 -1.35 -14.47 8.25
N LYS A 152 -1.86 -15.38 9.07
CA LYS A 152 -1.39 -16.78 9.18
C LYS A 152 -1.97 -17.67 8.08
#